data_AF-A0A6J7FFI3-F1
#
_entry.id   AF-A0A6J7FFI3-F1
#
_cell.length_a   1.000
_cell.length_b   1.000
_cell.length_c   1.000
_cell.angle_alpha   90.00
_cell.angle_beta   90.00
_cell.angle_gamma   90.00
#
_symmetry.space_group_name_H-M   'P 1'
#
loop_
_entity.id
_entity.type
_entity.pdbx_description
1 polymer ?
#
loop_
_entity_poly.entity_id
_entity_poly.type
_entity_poly.pdbx_seq_one_letter_code
_entity_poly.pdbx_strand_id
1 'polypeptide(L)'
;MAPPRIRPDDGRAAVIAVREKIAAGRVADAVGVSRPQLATAVRYLLQVLATAHPGHTVEVRVPPFGAVQCVEGPRHTRGTPANVVEMDAATWVALATGSLAWADALADARVDASGNRADLSALVPLQEW
;
A
#
# COMPACT_ATOMS: atom_id res chain seq x y z
N MET A 1 -11.43 -11.21 12.58
CA MET A 1 -10.20 -11.14 13.40
C MET A 1 -9.18 -10.37 12.60
N ALA A 2 -8.60 -9.28 13.15
CA ALA A 2 -7.50 -8.60 12.46
C ALA A 2 -6.32 -9.58 12.32
N PRO A 3 -5.63 -9.63 11.17
CA PRO A 3 -4.47 -10.48 11.03
C PRO A 3 -3.42 -10.13 12.10
N PRO A 4 -2.65 -11.12 12.59
CA PRO A 4 -1.63 -10.88 13.60
C PRO A 4 -0.61 -9.84 13.12
N ARG A 5 -0.19 -8.97 14.04
CA ARG A 5 0.75 -7.87 13.76
C ARG A 5 2.07 -8.41 13.24
N ILE A 6 2.52 -7.94 12.09
CA ILE A 6 3.84 -8.28 11.54
C ILE A 6 4.91 -7.54 12.35
N ARG A 7 5.95 -8.26 12.77
CA ARG A 7 7.07 -7.68 13.52
C ARG A 7 7.90 -6.77 12.61
N PRO A 8 8.43 -5.65 13.12
CA PRO A 8 9.19 -4.71 12.29
C PRO A 8 10.39 -5.33 11.56
N ASP A 9 11.15 -6.22 12.20
CA ASP A 9 12.33 -6.85 11.57
C ASP A 9 11.94 -7.78 10.41
N ASP A 10 10.90 -8.61 10.59
CA ASP A 10 10.38 -9.49 9.54
C ASP A 10 9.81 -8.68 8.37
N GLY A 11 9.10 -7.59 8.69
CA GLY A 11 8.53 -6.66 7.72
C GLY A 11 9.59 -5.96 6.88
N ARG A 12 10.58 -5.33 7.53
CA ARG A 12 11.70 -4.66 6.85
C ARG A 12 12.50 -5.60 5.95
N ALA A 13 12.85 -6.77 6.46
CA ALA A 13 13.57 -7.77 5.68
C ALA A 13 12.82 -8.16 4.41
N ALA A 14 11.49 -8.34 4.50
CA ALA A 14 10.65 -8.63 3.35
C ALA A 14 10.60 -7.45 2.37
N VAL A 15 10.42 -6.21 2.85
CA VAL A 15 10.37 -5.01 1.99
C VAL A 15 11.68 -4.82 1.23
N ILE A 16 12.84 -4.95 1.89
CA ILE A 16 14.16 -4.84 1.25
C ILE A 16 14.29 -5.87 0.13
N ALA A 17 14.00 -7.15 0.43
CA ALA A 17 14.08 -8.23 -0.54
C ALA A 17 13.15 -8.01 -1.75
N VAL A 18 11.95 -7.46 -1.54
CA VAL A 18 11.02 -7.15 -2.63
C VAL A 18 11.52 -5.98 -3.48
N ARG A 19 11.99 -4.89 -2.86
CA ARG A 19 12.47 -3.69 -3.57
C ARG A 19 13.63 -4.00 -4.50
N GLU A 20 14.61 -4.77 -4.03
CA GLU A 20 15.76 -5.20 -4.84
C GLU A 20 15.33 -5.96 -6.11
N LYS A 21 14.27 -6.76 -6.01
CA LYS A 21 13.75 -7.55 -7.13
C LYS A 21 12.90 -6.70 -8.08
N ILE A 22 12.13 -5.74 -7.58
CA ILE A 22 11.41 -4.75 -8.40
C ILE A 22 12.41 -3.93 -9.22
N ALA A 23 13.46 -3.40 -8.58
CA ALA A 23 14.49 -2.60 -9.24
C ALA A 23 15.23 -3.37 -10.34
N ALA A 24 15.35 -4.69 -10.20
CA ALA A 24 15.92 -5.57 -11.23
C ALA A 24 14.97 -5.85 -12.42
N GLY A 25 13.84 -5.16 -12.55
CA GLY A 25 12.93 -5.24 -13.70
C GLY A 25 12.06 -6.50 -13.75
N ARG A 26 11.86 -7.19 -12.62
CA ARG A 26 11.22 -8.51 -12.57
C ARG A 26 9.76 -8.53 -12.13
N VAL A 27 8.90 -7.58 -12.54
CA VAL A 27 7.48 -7.72 -12.17
C VAL A 27 6.49 -7.28 -13.25
N ALA A 28 5.96 -8.29 -13.94
CA ALA A 28 4.53 -8.40 -14.19
C ALA A 28 3.97 -9.71 -13.58
N ASP A 29 4.80 -10.76 -13.40
CA ASP A 29 4.49 -11.98 -12.62
C ASP A 29 5.77 -12.75 -12.13
N ALA A 30 6.95 -12.11 -12.07
CA ALA A 30 8.21 -12.80 -12.43
C ALA A 30 9.23 -13.12 -11.31
N VAL A 31 9.46 -14.43 -11.12
CA VAL A 31 10.76 -15.11 -10.94
C VAL A 31 11.75 -14.47 -9.93
N GLY A 32 11.42 -14.48 -8.64
CA GLY A 32 12.46 -14.31 -7.60
C GLY A 32 12.00 -13.93 -6.20
N VAL A 33 10.79 -13.37 -6.05
CA VAL A 33 10.17 -13.13 -4.75
C VAL A 33 9.15 -14.22 -4.52
N SER A 34 9.24 -14.92 -3.38
CA SER A 34 8.19 -15.88 -3.02
C SER A 34 6.89 -15.14 -2.69
N ARG A 35 5.74 -15.71 -3.06
CA ARG A 35 4.42 -15.15 -2.72
C ARG A 35 4.27 -14.78 -1.22
N PRO A 36 4.79 -15.57 -0.26
CA PRO A 36 4.80 -15.19 1.15
C PRO A 36 5.62 -13.93 1.45
N GLN A 37 6.79 -13.75 0.84
CA GLN A 37 7.61 -12.54 1.04
C GLN A 37 6.90 -11.29 0.52
N LEU A 38 6.28 -11.37 -0.66
CA LEU A 38 5.50 -10.27 -1.21
C LEU A 38 4.30 -9.95 -0.31
N ALA A 39 3.59 -10.98 0.17
CA ALA A 39 2.47 -10.81 1.09
C ALA A 39 2.91 -10.14 2.40
N THR A 40 4.05 -10.54 2.98
CA THR A 40 4.60 -9.94 4.20
C THR A 40 4.95 -8.47 3.98
N ALA A 41 5.67 -8.14 2.90
CA ALA A 41 6.05 -6.77 2.58
C ALA A 41 4.82 -5.86 2.41
N VAL A 42 3.84 -6.30 1.61
CA VAL A 42 2.60 -5.54 1.37
C VAL A 42 1.83 -5.31 2.66
N ARG A 43 1.54 -6.39 3.41
CA ARG A 43 0.77 -6.32 4.65
C ARG A 43 1.47 -5.49 5.72
N TYR A 44 2.80 -5.57 5.77
CA TYR A 44 3.60 -4.78 6.69
C TYR A 44 3.50 -3.28 6.39
N LEU A 45 3.69 -2.88 5.13
CA LEU A 45 3.57 -1.48 4.73
C LEU A 45 2.14 -0.94 4.93
N LEU A 46 1.11 -1.75 4.65
CA LEU A 46 -0.28 -1.38 4.96
C LEU A 46 -0.50 -1.20 6.47
N GLN A 47 0.07 -2.09 7.29
CA GLN A 47 0.03 -1.97 8.74
C GLN A 47 0.71 -0.68 9.21
N VAL A 48 1.88 -0.33 8.66
CA VAL A 48 2.60 0.90 8.95
C VAL A 48 1.75 2.12 8.60
N LEU A 49 1.17 2.17 7.39
CA LEU A 49 0.26 3.24 6.96
C LEU A 49 -0.89 3.42 7.96
N ALA A 50 -1.60 2.35 8.29
CA ALA A 50 -2.76 2.41 9.18
C ALA A 50 -2.38 2.74 10.64
N THR A 51 -1.16 2.41 11.06
CA THR A 51 -0.65 2.75 12.39
C THR A 51 -0.27 4.24 12.46
N ALA A 52 0.40 4.75 11.42
CA ALA A 52 0.82 6.15 11.35
C ALA A 52 -0.36 7.12 11.12
N HIS A 53 -1.37 6.66 10.36
CA HIS A 53 -2.53 7.45 9.99
C HIS A 53 -3.82 6.70 10.34
N PRO A 54 -4.14 6.52 11.64
CA PRO A 54 -5.33 5.79 12.05
C PRO A 54 -6.61 6.44 11.53
N GLY A 55 -7.64 5.64 11.27
CA GLY A 55 -8.93 6.15 10.83
C GLY A 55 -9.69 5.19 9.93
N HIS A 56 -10.79 5.69 9.36
CA HIS A 56 -11.72 4.90 8.57
C HIS A 56 -12.29 5.65 7.38
N THR A 57 -11.64 6.75 7.00
CA THR A 57 -12.11 7.61 5.90
C THR A 57 -11.70 7.03 4.56
N VAL A 58 -10.47 6.51 4.46
CA VAL A 58 -9.85 6.00 3.25
C VAL A 58 -9.58 4.51 3.41
N GLU A 59 -9.94 3.72 2.42
CA GLU A 59 -9.60 2.32 2.34
C GLU A 59 -8.53 2.09 1.26
N VAL A 60 -7.37 1.55 1.65
CA VAL A 60 -6.29 1.22 0.74
C VAL A 60 -6.28 -0.28 0.51
N ARG A 61 -6.38 -0.70 -0.76
CA ARG A 61 -6.49 -2.09 -1.19
C ARG A 61 -5.32 -2.49 -2.06
N VAL A 62 -4.73 -3.64 -1.74
CA VAL A 62 -3.64 -4.25 -2.50
C VAL A 62 -3.96 -5.73 -2.73
N PRO A 63 -4.89 -6.04 -3.66
CA PRO A 63 -5.27 -7.42 -3.93
C PRO A 63 -4.10 -8.23 -4.51
N PRO A 64 -3.98 -9.53 -4.16
CA PRO A 64 -4.83 -10.30 -3.24
C PRO A 64 -4.35 -10.26 -1.77
N PHE A 65 -3.41 -9.37 -1.43
CA PHE A 65 -2.63 -9.48 -0.19
C PHE A 65 -3.31 -8.85 1.02
N GLY A 66 -4.01 -7.73 0.87
CA GLY A 66 -4.75 -7.13 1.98
C GLY A 66 -5.36 -5.78 1.66
N ALA A 67 -6.05 -5.25 2.66
CA ALA A 67 -6.57 -3.90 2.68
C ALA A 67 -6.53 -3.35 4.11
N VAL A 68 -6.40 -2.03 4.24
CA VAL A 68 -6.49 -1.32 5.53
C VAL A 68 -7.34 -0.08 5.39
N GLN A 69 -7.88 0.37 6.51
CA GLN A 69 -8.48 1.68 6.61
C GLN A 69 -7.54 2.63 7.35
N CYS A 70 -7.49 3.87 6.86
CA CYS A 70 -6.64 4.93 7.39
C CYS A 70 -7.32 6.29 7.24
N VAL A 71 -6.67 7.32 7.78
CA VAL A 71 -7.09 8.72 7.74
C VAL A 71 -8.35 9.00 8.58
N GLU A 72 -8.21 9.87 9.56
CA GLU A 72 -9.33 10.33 10.39
C GLU A 72 -10.34 11.13 9.57
N GLY A 73 -11.61 11.06 9.98
CA GLY A 73 -12.69 11.78 9.32
C GLY A 73 -13.99 10.96 9.21
N PRO A 74 -15.04 11.58 8.66
CA PRO A 74 -16.32 10.93 8.48
C PRO A 74 -16.23 9.73 7.52
N ARG A 75 -17.00 8.69 7.85
CA ARG A 75 -17.36 7.65 6.88
C ARG A 75 -18.11 8.27 5.71
N HIS A 76 -17.98 7.65 4.54
CA HIS A 76 -18.86 7.95 3.42
C HIS A 76 -20.32 7.80 3.86
N THR A 77 -21.18 8.70 3.38
CA THR A 77 -22.62 8.60 3.60
C THR A 77 -23.29 8.12 2.32
N ARG A 78 -24.59 7.82 2.39
CA ARG A 78 -25.37 7.48 1.19
C ARG A 78 -25.28 8.64 0.20
N GLY A 79 -24.85 8.36 -1.03
CA GLY A 79 -24.75 9.36 -2.11
C GLY A 79 -23.33 9.87 -2.38
N THR A 80 -22.37 9.63 -1.49
CA THR A 80 -20.95 9.89 -1.76
C THR A 80 -20.21 8.59 -2.08
N PRO A 81 -19.40 8.52 -3.15
CA PRO A 81 -18.55 7.36 -3.39
C PRO A 81 -17.60 7.15 -2.20
N ALA A 82 -17.33 5.89 -1.87
CA ALA A 82 -16.38 5.55 -0.81
C ALA A 82 -14.97 6.01 -1.21
N ASN A 83 -14.17 6.51 -0.25
CA ASN A 83 -12.78 6.84 -0.54
C ASN A 83 -11.96 5.56 -0.59
N VAL A 84 -11.69 5.06 -1.78
CA VAL A 84 -10.96 3.82 -2.02
C VAL A 84 -9.75 4.13 -2.89
N VAL A 85 -8.60 3.59 -2.49
CA VAL A 85 -7.38 3.58 -3.28
C VAL A 85 -7.02 2.12 -3.53
N GLU A 86 -6.94 1.70 -4.78
CA GLU A 86 -6.61 0.33 -5.17
C GLU A 86 -5.42 0.30 -6.14
N MET A 87 -4.48 -0.62 -5.92
CA MET A 87 -3.29 -0.79 -6.74
C MET A 87 -2.68 -2.19 -6.60
N ASP A 88 -1.77 -2.56 -7.49
CA ASP A 88 -1.02 -3.81 -7.37
C ASP A 88 0.09 -3.75 -6.29
N ALA A 89 0.63 -4.92 -5.94
CA ALA A 89 1.63 -5.04 -4.89
C ALA A 89 2.96 -4.34 -5.19
N ALA A 90 3.42 -4.34 -6.44
CA ALA A 90 4.67 -3.70 -6.82
C ALA A 90 4.51 -2.17 -6.77
N THR A 91 3.39 -1.65 -7.27
CA THR A 91 3.03 -0.23 -7.17
C THR A 91 2.94 0.21 -5.72
N TRP A 92 2.29 -0.56 -4.84
CA TRP A 92 2.21 -0.23 -3.42
C TRP A 92 3.59 -0.17 -2.74
N VAL A 93 4.44 -1.19 -2.95
CA VAL A 93 5.79 -1.19 -2.38
C VAL A 93 6.61 -0.01 -2.91
N ALA A 94 6.50 0.31 -4.20
CA ALA A 94 7.23 1.42 -4.79
C ALA A 94 6.79 2.79 -4.23
N LEU A 95 5.49 3.02 -4.08
CA LEU A 95 4.94 4.24 -3.47
C LEU A 95 5.34 4.36 -2.00
N ALA A 96 5.04 3.34 -1.21
CA ALA A 96 5.29 3.33 0.23
C ALA A 96 6.78 3.51 0.57
N THR A 97 7.69 3.08 -0.32
CA THR A 97 9.15 3.16 -0.12
C THR A 97 9.82 4.27 -0.94
N GLY A 98 9.06 5.05 -1.70
CA GLY A 98 9.52 6.27 -2.38
C GLY A 98 10.25 6.06 -3.71
N SER A 99 10.20 4.86 -4.30
CA SER A 99 10.76 4.62 -5.64
C SER A 99 9.78 4.93 -6.79
N LEU A 100 8.52 5.25 -6.48
CA LEU A 100 7.51 5.75 -7.41
C LEU A 100 6.80 6.93 -6.74
N ALA A 101 6.60 8.04 -7.44
CA ALA A 101 5.84 9.16 -6.92
C ALA A 101 4.34 8.92 -7.11
N TRP A 102 3.52 9.45 -6.20
CA TRP A 102 2.06 9.34 -6.27
C TRP A 102 1.48 9.88 -7.57
N ALA A 103 1.93 11.07 -8.00
CA ALA A 103 1.46 11.70 -9.23
C ALA A 103 1.78 10.85 -10.46
N ASP A 104 2.96 10.25 -10.52
CA ASP A 104 3.36 9.36 -11.62
C ASP A 104 2.51 8.09 -11.65
N ALA A 105 2.21 7.51 -10.48
CA ALA A 105 1.37 6.32 -10.38
C ALA A 105 -0.07 6.56 -10.87
N LEU A 106 -0.63 7.76 -10.61
CA LEU A 106 -1.93 8.16 -11.16
C LEU A 106 -1.85 8.42 -12.66
N ALA A 107 -0.83 9.14 -13.14
CA ALA A 107 -0.64 9.43 -14.55
C ALA A 107 -0.48 8.17 -15.41
N ASP A 108 0.20 7.15 -14.87
CA ASP A 108 0.39 5.84 -15.49
C ASP A 108 -0.82 4.89 -15.31
N ALA A 109 -1.89 5.34 -14.65
CA ALA A 109 -3.05 4.50 -14.30
C ALA A 109 -2.71 3.22 -13.51
N ARG A 110 -1.68 3.27 -12.67
CA ARG A 110 -1.30 2.17 -11.75
C ARG A 110 -2.07 2.18 -10.44
N VAL A 111 -2.72 3.30 -10.14
CA VAL A 111 -3.57 3.50 -8.97
C VAL A 111 -4.97 3.87 -9.45
N ASP A 112 -5.97 3.15 -8.97
CA ASP A 112 -7.36 3.57 -9.03
C ASP A 112 -7.72 4.28 -7.72
N ALA A 113 -8.05 5.57 -7.80
CA ALA A 113 -8.39 6.41 -6.66
C ALA A 113 -9.80 6.98 -6.85
N SER A 114 -10.74 6.55 -6.01
CA SER A 114 -12.15 6.92 -6.08
C SER A 114 -12.59 7.60 -4.78
N GLY A 115 -13.31 8.71 -4.89
CA GLY A 115 -13.77 9.51 -3.76
C GLY A 115 -12.87 10.71 -3.44
N ASN A 116 -13.46 11.77 -2.88
CA ASN A 116 -12.81 13.09 -2.74
C ASN A 116 -11.60 13.11 -1.78
N ARG A 117 -11.41 12.06 -0.98
CA ARG A 117 -10.29 11.94 -0.03
C ARG A 117 -9.36 10.77 -0.35
N ALA A 118 -9.52 10.12 -1.51
CA ALA A 118 -8.66 9.04 -1.96
C ALA A 118 -7.33 9.58 -2.50
N ASP A 119 -6.60 10.31 -1.65
CA ASP A 119 -5.30 10.90 -1.97
C ASP A 119 -4.29 10.51 -0.90
N LEU A 120 -3.25 9.77 -1.29
CA LEU A 120 -2.15 9.38 -0.40
C LEU A 120 -0.89 10.22 -0.64
N SER A 121 -0.91 11.25 -1.48
CA SER A 121 0.27 12.06 -1.86
C SER A 121 1.05 12.61 -0.66
N ALA A 122 0.35 12.98 0.42
CA ALA A 122 0.95 13.47 1.66
C ALA A 122 1.34 12.37 2.66
N LEU A 123 0.96 11.12 2.38
CA LEU A 123 1.15 9.95 3.27
C LEU A 123 2.21 8.98 2.73
N VAL A 124 2.54 9.06 1.43
CA VAL A 124 3.62 8.29 0.80
C VAL A 124 4.71 9.22 0.24
N PRO A 125 5.99 8.86 0.36
CA PRO A 125 6.51 7.65 0.99
C PRO A 125 6.30 7.63 2.50
N LEU A 126 6.17 6.42 3.05
CA LEU A 126 6.09 6.23 4.50
C LEU A 126 7.41 6.66 5.12
N GLN A 127 7.34 7.47 6.17
CA GLN A 127 8.53 8.05 6.82
C GLN A 127 9.39 6.98 7.49
N GLU A 128 8.75 5.96 8.08
CA GLU A 128 9.40 4.83 8.75
C GLU A 128 8.69 3.53 8.41
N TRP A 129 9.45 2.49 8.04
CA TRP A 129 9.00 1.12 7.88
C TRP A 129 10.14 0.17 8.27
#